data_AF-A0A958C9B7-F1
#
_entry.id   AF-A0A958C9B7-F1
#
_cell.length_a   1.000
_cell.length_b   1.000
_cell.length_c   1.000
_cell.angle_alpha   90.00
_cell.angle_beta   90.00
_cell.angle_gamma   90.00
#
_symmetry.space_group_name_H-M   'P 1'
#
loop_
_entity.id
_entity.type
_entity.pdbx_description
1 polymer ?
#
loop_
_entity_poly.entity_id
_entity_poly.type
_entity_poly.pdbx_seq_one_letter_code
_entity_poly.pdbx_strand_id
1 'polypeptide(L)'
;NGAGRRVLLTLDGEIVGQTNVDAAGEYRFENVAAGVYVLVVEGAGVYSSPVTVDGSQAVTVNLVVRPPLPAGKVMERYVLFGTATSPRTAVYLSQVRDVLVAHQPTFGFDAEEATHAQQVVIIGELQDVSQDTEDALIAAESDVERIQGNAAEVAAALAQILNPGEPM
;
A
#
# COMPACT_ATOMS: atom_id res chain seq x y z
N ASN A 1 -3.63 5.71 7.97
CA ASN A 1 -3.80 6.77 8.99
C ASN A 1 -2.51 7.56 9.14
N GLY A 2 -2.53 8.85 8.79
CA GLY A 2 -1.37 9.75 8.80
C GLY A 2 -1.12 10.50 10.10
N ALA A 3 -1.87 10.19 11.17
CA ALA A 3 -1.79 10.89 12.45
C ALA A 3 -0.36 10.92 13.00
N GLY A 4 0.09 12.13 13.38
CA GLY A 4 1.45 12.35 13.89
C GLY A 4 2.53 12.56 12.83
N ARG A 5 2.21 12.43 11.53
CA ARG A 5 3.17 12.75 10.45
C ARG A 5 3.23 14.24 10.18
N ARG A 6 4.31 14.70 9.58
CA ARG A 6 4.48 16.10 9.17
C ARG A 6 4.15 16.24 7.69
N VAL A 7 3.33 17.24 7.36
CA VAL A 7 3.05 17.64 5.97
C VAL A 7 3.82 18.93 5.71
N LEU A 8 4.57 18.93 4.62
CA LEU A 8 5.33 20.05 4.08
C LEU A 8 4.55 20.63 2.91
N LEU A 9 4.47 21.94 2.83
CA LEU A 9 3.90 22.67 1.70
C LEU A 9 5.06 23.22 0.87
N THR A 10 5.15 22.81 -0.38
CA THR A 10 6.19 23.29 -1.29
C THR A 10 5.60 24.16 -2.40
N LEU A 11 6.31 25.23 -2.77
CA LEU A 11 6.02 26.12 -3.89
C LEU A 11 7.25 26.10 -4.80
N ASP A 12 7.09 25.74 -6.08
CA ASP A 12 8.23 25.59 -7.00
C ASP A 12 9.35 24.67 -6.47
N GLY A 13 8.99 23.71 -5.61
CA GLY A 13 9.94 22.78 -4.97
C GLY A 13 10.62 23.30 -3.70
N GLU A 14 10.38 24.56 -3.30
CA GLU A 14 10.87 25.12 -2.04
C GLU A 14 9.82 24.96 -0.93
N ILE A 15 10.25 24.54 0.27
CA ILE A 15 9.36 24.38 1.42
C ILE A 15 8.97 25.77 1.94
N VAL A 16 7.71 26.14 1.76
CA VAL A 16 7.14 27.42 2.22
C VAL A 16 6.35 27.28 3.52
N GLY A 17 6.04 26.06 3.94
CA GLY A 17 5.26 25.80 5.15
C GLY A 17 5.36 24.36 5.61
N GLN A 18 5.07 24.12 6.89
CA GLN A 18 5.00 22.79 7.47
C GLN A 18 3.94 22.74 8.57
N THR A 19 3.22 21.62 8.68
CA THR A 19 2.25 21.37 9.74
C THR A 19 2.22 19.89 10.12
N ASN A 20 1.74 19.58 11.31
CA ASN A 20 1.50 18.21 11.74
C ASN A 20 0.08 17.77 11.37
N VAL A 21 -0.06 16.49 11.02
CA VAL A 21 -1.36 15.83 10.89
C VAL A 21 -1.89 15.50 12.28
N ASP A 22 -3.11 15.91 12.57
CA ASP A 22 -3.75 15.65 13.85
C ASP A 22 -4.19 14.18 14.01
N ALA A 23 -4.80 13.85 15.16
CA ALA A 23 -5.28 12.50 15.45
C ALA A 23 -6.43 12.05 14.54
N ALA A 24 -7.15 12.98 13.90
CA ALA A 24 -8.22 12.72 12.94
C ALA A 24 -7.69 12.56 11.50
N GLY A 25 -6.41 12.83 11.25
CA GLY A 25 -5.84 12.82 9.90
C GLY A 25 -5.96 14.16 9.18
N GLU A 26 -6.44 15.20 9.87
CA GLU A 26 -6.63 16.53 9.31
C GLU A 26 -5.37 17.39 9.50
N TYR A 27 -5.16 18.30 8.57
CA TYR A 27 -4.07 19.27 8.60
C TYR A 27 -4.54 20.56 7.92
N ARG A 28 -4.05 21.71 8.38
CA ARG A 28 -4.46 23.02 7.87
C ARG A 28 -3.26 23.94 7.74
N PHE A 29 -3.11 24.57 6.58
CA PHE A 29 -2.17 25.65 6.37
C PHE A 29 -2.93 26.98 6.38
N GLU A 30 -2.50 27.91 7.23
CA GLU A 30 -3.07 29.25 7.31
C GLU A 30 -2.11 30.27 6.68
N ASN A 31 -2.64 31.37 6.14
CA ASN A 31 -1.86 32.44 5.51
C ASN A 31 -1.02 32.00 4.29
N VAL A 32 -1.51 31.02 3.52
CA VAL A 32 -0.88 30.61 2.26
C VAL A 32 -1.14 31.68 1.21
N ALA A 33 -0.09 32.20 0.58
CA ALA A 33 -0.19 33.16 -0.50
C ALA A 33 -0.83 32.53 -1.75
N ALA A 34 -1.18 33.35 -2.73
CA ALA A 34 -1.63 32.81 -4.01
C ALA A 34 -0.45 32.15 -4.74
N GLY A 35 -0.62 30.91 -5.19
CA GLY A 35 0.46 30.12 -5.80
C GLY A 35 0.07 28.67 -6.07
N VAL A 36 0.96 27.93 -6.75
CA VAL A 36 0.78 26.51 -7.05
C VAL A 36 1.61 25.68 -6.08
N TYR A 37 0.94 25.01 -5.17
CA TYR A 37 1.59 24.29 -4.08
C TYR A 37 1.52 22.77 -4.29
N VAL A 38 2.54 22.06 -3.81
CA VAL A 38 2.56 20.61 -3.68
C VAL A 38 2.70 20.27 -2.21
N LEU A 39 1.85 19.37 -1.71
CA LEU A 39 1.97 18.85 -0.36
C LEU A 39 2.84 17.61 -0.35
N VAL A 40 3.76 17.54 0.59
CA VAL A 40 4.68 16.43 0.77
C VAL A 40 4.56 15.89 2.19
N VAL A 41 4.30 14.60 2.35
CA VAL A 41 4.30 13.99 3.69
C VAL A 41 5.72 13.54 4.04
N GLU A 42 6.31 14.19 5.04
CA GLU A 42 7.67 13.90 5.53
C GLU A 42 7.75 12.44 6.00
N GLY A 43 8.77 11.72 5.54
CA GLY A 43 8.99 10.31 5.85
C GLY A 43 8.12 9.33 5.07
N ALA A 44 7.13 9.80 4.29
CA ALA A 44 6.27 8.96 3.45
C ALA A 44 6.60 9.03 1.96
N GLY A 45 7.27 10.10 1.50
CA GLY A 45 7.54 10.30 0.07
C GLY A 45 6.28 10.48 -0.79
N VAL A 46 5.16 10.84 -0.18
CA VAL A 46 3.87 11.06 -0.85
C VAL A 46 3.77 12.53 -1.25
N TYR A 47 3.48 12.78 -2.53
CA TYR A 47 3.26 14.11 -3.10
C TYR A 47 1.79 14.25 -3.50
N SER A 48 1.19 15.40 -3.25
CA SER A 48 -0.12 15.72 -3.81
C SER A 48 -0.02 16.13 -5.28
N SER A 49 -1.15 16.11 -5.99
CA SER A 49 -1.26 16.88 -7.23
C SER A 49 -1.02 18.38 -6.94
N PRO A 50 -0.55 19.16 -7.92
CA PRO A 50 -0.38 20.60 -7.76
C PRO A 50 -1.72 21.26 -7.43
N VAL A 51 -1.73 22.06 -6.37
CA VAL A 51 -2.90 22.72 -5.82
C VAL A 51 -2.73 24.21 -6.04
N THR A 52 -3.60 24.79 -6.84
CA THR A 52 -3.62 26.25 -7.01
C THR A 52 -4.40 26.86 -5.86
N VAL A 53 -3.74 27.71 -5.08
CA VAL A 53 -4.34 28.50 -4.02
C VAL A 53 -4.43 29.93 -4.54
N ASP A 54 -5.62 30.52 -4.56
CA ASP A 54 -5.84 31.90 -5.04
C ASP A 54 -5.99 32.91 -3.88
N GLY A 55 -5.70 32.49 -2.64
CA GLY A 55 -5.80 33.30 -1.42
C GLY A 55 -7.23 33.70 -1.00
N SER A 56 -8.24 33.34 -1.79
CA SER A 56 -9.65 33.73 -1.59
C SER A 56 -10.58 32.56 -1.26
N GLN A 57 -10.13 31.31 -1.46
CA GLN A 57 -10.92 30.11 -1.23
C GLN A 57 -10.16 29.08 -0.40
N ALA A 58 -10.88 28.41 0.51
CA ALA A 58 -10.35 27.26 1.22
C ALA A 58 -10.25 26.09 0.23
N VAL A 59 -9.02 25.66 -0.06
CA VAL A 59 -8.78 24.50 -0.94
C VAL A 59 -8.62 23.26 -0.08
N THR A 60 -9.57 22.34 -0.20
CA THR A 60 -9.50 21.04 0.47
C THR A 60 -8.77 20.06 -0.43
N VAL A 61 -7.62 19.57 0.02
CA VAL A 61 -6.81 18.58 -0.70
C VAL A 61 -6.94 17.26 0.02
N ASN A 62 -7.57 16.28 -0.62
CA ASN A 62 -7.63 14.93 -0.07
C ASN A 62 -6.29 14.22 -0.35
N LEU A 63 -5.45 14.13 0.67
CA LEU A 63 -4.22 13.33 0.60
C LEU A 63 -4.55 11.92 1.05
N VAL A 64 -4.51 10.97 0.10
CA VAL A 64 -4.49 9.56 0.44
C VAL A 64 -3.07 9.22 0.92
N VAL A 65 -2.84 9.36 2.23
CA VAL A 65 -1.55 9.01 2.86
C VAL A 65 -1.47 7.48 2.94
N ARG A 66 -0.83 6.87 1.94
CA ARG A 66 -0.30 5.50 2.09
C ARG A 66 0.68 5.49 3.26
N PRO A 67 0.53 4.60 4.25
CA PRO A 67 1.47 4.54 5.35
C PRO A 67 2.89 4.27 4.83
N PRO A 68 3.91 5.08 5.17
CA PRO A 68 5.30 4.73 5.00
C PRO A 68 5.56 3.32 5.48
N LEU A 69 6.30 2.62 4.65
CA LEU A 69 6.88 1.32 4.95
C LEU A 69 7.58 1.41 6.32
N PRO A 70 7.27 0.49 7.27
CA PRO A 70 7.99 0.39 8.53
C PRO A 70 9.50 0.27 8.26
N ALA A 71 10.35 0.79 9.15
CA ALA A 71 11.80 0.65 9.00
C ALA A 71 12.19 -0.83 8.92
N GLY A 72 12.73 -1.27 7.78
CA GLY A 72 13.05 -2.68 7.48
C GLY A 72 12.13 -3.34 6.45
N LYS A 73 10.94 -2.76 6.21
CA LYS A 73 10.08 -3.14 5.10
C LYS A 73 10.48 -2.34 3.86
N VAL A 74 10.87 -3.03 2.81
CA VAL A 74 11.25 -2.42 1.52
C VAL A 74 10.13 -2.56 0.48
N MET A 75 9.11 -3.37 0.77
CA MET A 75 7.99 -3.66 -0.11
C MET A 75 6.66 -3.25 0.54
N GLU A 76 5.80 -2.57 -0.20
CA GLU A 76 4.47 -2.18 0.31
C GLU A 76 3.54 -3.39 0.40
N ARG A 77 3.59 -4.23 -0.63
CA ARG A 77 2.77 -5.42 -0.74
C ARG A 77 3.53 -6.51 -1.47
N TYR A 78 3.45 -7.74 -0.97
CA TYR A 78 4.02 -8.93 -1.59
C TYR A 78 2.97 -10.04 -1.67
N VAL A 79 2.80 -10.62 -2.85
CA VAL A 79 1.95 -11.80 -3.03
C VAL A 79 2.81 -13.04 -2.93
N LEU A 80 2.66 -13.78 -1.84
CA LEU A 80 3.38 -15.02 -1.59
C LEU A 80 2.57 -16.19 -2.12
N PHE A 81 3.08 -16.85 -3.15
CA PHE A 81 2.53 -18.11 -3.64
C PHE A 81 3.13 -19.28 -2.87
N GLY A 82 2.34 -20.34 -2.75
CA GLY A 82 2.84 -21.66 -2.35
C GLY A 82 3.99 -22.17 -3.23
N THR A 83 4.62 -23.29 -2.86
CA THR A 83 5.76 -23.83 -3.60
C THR A 83 5.54 -23.89 -5.13
N ALA A 84 6.52 -23.41 -5.90
CA ALA A 84 6.43 -23.33 -7.37
C ALA A 84 6.30 -24.72 -8.05
N THR A 85 6.69 -25.78 -7.36
CA THR A 85 6.56 -27.18 -7.79
C THR A 85 5.16 -27.76 -7.54
N SER A 86 4.31 -27.09 -6.76
CA SER A 86 2.95 -27.56 -6.47
C SER A 86 2.05 -27.37 -7.70
N PRO A 87 1.36 -28.43 -8.17
CA PRO A 87 0.40 -28.31 -9.27
C PRO A 87 -0.72 -27.31 -8.96
N ARG A 88 -1.11 -27.19 -7.69
CA ARG A 88 -2.14 -26.24 -7.25
C ARG A 88 -1.68 -24.80 -7.43
N THR A 89 -0.45 -24.49 -7.03
CA THR A 89 0.16 -23.17 -7.25
C THR A 89 0.16 -22.80 -8.72
N ALA A 90 0.48 -23.74 -9.61
CA ALA A 90 0.45 -23.50 -11.05
C ALA A 90 -0.96 -23.11 -11.56
N VAL A 91 -2.01 -23.73 -11.01
CA VAL A 91 -3.40 -23.36 -11.32
C VAL A 91 -3.74 -21.97 -10.78
N TYR A 92 -3.33 -21.63 -9.55
CA TYR A 92 -3.55 -20.29 -9.01
C TYR A 92 -2.85 -19.23 -9.87
N LEU A 93 -1.58 -19.44 -10.23
CA LEU A 93 -0.82 -18.54 -11.10
C LEU A 93 -1.47 -18.35 -12.46
N SER A 94 -2.03 -19.41 -13.07
CA SER A 94 -2.70 -19.26 -14.36
C SER A 94 -3.98 -18.42 -14.25
N GLN A 95 -4.70 -18.53 -13.14
CA GLN A 95 -5.93 -17.78 -12.90
C GLN A 95 -5.68 -16.31 -12.53
N VAL A 96 -4.67 -16.05 -11.71
CA VAL A 96 -4.35 -14.68 -11.25
C VAL A 96 -3.48 -13.91 -12.24
N ARG A 97 -3.00 -14.55 -13.32
CA ARG A 97 -2.09 -13.95 -14.30
C ARG A 97 -2.60 -12.61 -14.84
N ASP A 98 -3.87 -12.51 -15.21
CA ASP A 98 -4.45 -11.26 -15.72
C ASP A 98 -4.37 -10.14 -14.67
N VAL A 99 -4.70 -10.46 -13.41
CA VAL A 99 -4.62 -9.52 -12.29
C VAL A 99 -3.17 -9.08 -12.05
N LEU A 100 -2.21 -10.01 -12.09
CA LEU A 100 -0.79 -9.73 -11.95
C LEU A 100 -0.26 -8.84 -13.08
N VAL A 101 -0.73 -9.05 -14.32
CA VAL A 101 -0.33 -8.21 -15.45
C VAL A 101 -0.96 -6.82 -15.37
N ALA A 102 -2.22 -6.74 -14.95
CA ALA A 102 -2.95 -5.47 -14.84
C ALA A 102 -2.41 -4.57 -13.73
N HIS A 103 -2.05 -5.14 -12.57
CA HIS A 103 -1.65 -4.38 -11.38
C HIS A 103 -0.14 -4.40 -11.12
N GLN A 104 0.60 -5.32 -11.76
CA GLN A 104 2.05 -5.51 -11.59
C GLN A 104 2.51 -5.51 -10.13
N PRO A 105 1.86 -6.25 -9.21
CA PRO A 105 2.30 -6.30 -7.82
C PRO A 105 3.66 -7.02 -7.72
N THR A 106 4.39 -6.79 -6.63
CA THR A 106 5.54 -7.65 -6.29
C THR A 106 5.00 -9.01 -5.85
N PHE A 107 5.49 -10.10 -6.44
CA PHE A 107 5.09 -11.45 -6.09
C PHE A 107 6.26 -12.42 -6.20
N GLY A 108 6.16 -13.54 -5.48
CA GLY A 108 7.14 -14.62 -5.55
C GLY A 108 6.75 -15.82 -4.69
N PHE A 109 7.75 -16.63 -4.35
CA PHE A 109 7.58 -17.93 -3.68
C PHE A 109 8.37 -18.03 -2.36
N ASP A 110 9.08 -16.97 -1.99
CA ASP A 110 10.02 -16.94 -0.88
C ASP A 110 9.42 -16.21 0.31
N ALA A 111 9.22 -16.93 1.41
CA ALA A 111 8.68 -16.34 2.63
C ALA A 111 9.63 -15.33 3.29
N GLU A 112 10.94 -15.48 3.12
CA GLU A 112 11.92 -14.51 3.61
C GLU A 112 11.82 -13.16 2.86
N GLU A 113 11.53 -13.18 1.55
CA GLU A 113 11.25 -11.93 0.82
C GLU A 113 9.96 -11.29 1.34
N ALA A 114 8.93 -12.10 1.58
CA ALA A 114 7.66 -11.62 2.12
C ALA A 114 7.81 -10.96 3.50
N THR A 115 8.76 -11.37 4.34
CA THR A 115 9.05 -10.67 5.61
C THR A 115 9.53 -9.22 5.42
N HIS A 116 10.00 -8.83 4.24
CA HIS A 116 10.34 -7.44 3.93
C HIS A 116 9.15 -6.62 3.40
N ALA A 117 7.95 -7.23 3.34
CA ALA A 117 6.74 -6.55 2.91
C ALA A 117 5.87 -6.11 4.09
N GLN A 118 5.27 -4.91 3.98
CA GLN A 118 4.31 -4.42 4.96
C GLN A 118 3.03 -5.26 4.92
N GLN A 119 2.53 -5.56 3.71
CA GLN A 119 1.38 -6.43 3.52
C GLN A 119 1.77 -7.68 2.71
N VAL A 120 1.38 -8.85 3.19
CA VAL A 120 1.66 -10.14 2.55
C VAL A 120 0.35 -10.85 2.29
N VAL A 121 0.08 -11.13 1.02
CA VAL A 121 -1.08 -11.92 0.60
C VAL A 121 -0.62 -13.34 0.30
N ILE A 122 -0.99 -14.28 1.15
CA ILE A 122 -0.65 -15.70 0.97
C ILE A 122 -1.68 -16.35 0.06
N ILE A 123 -1.24 -16.91 -1.06
CA ILE A 123 -2.08 -17.66 -1.98
C ILE A 123 -1.73 -19.14 -1.89
N GLY A 124 -2.61 -19.89 -1.24
CA GLY A 124 -2.46 -21.32 -1.07
C GLY A 124 -3.03 -21.83 0.25
N GLU A 125 -3.02 -23.14 0.39
CA GLU A 125 -3.48 -23.83 1.59
C GLU A 125 -2.32 -24.03 2.57
N LEU A 126 -2.64 -24.49 3.79
CA LEU A 126 -1.63 -24.83 4.82
C LEU A 126 -0.57 -25.85 4.35
N GLN A 127 -0.93 -26.67 3.36
CA GLN A 127 0.00 -27.62 2.75
C GLN A 127 0.99 -26.99 1.77
N ASP A 128 0.68 -25.80 1.25
CA ASP A 128 1.55 -25.07 0.34
C ASP A 128 2.36 -23.99 1.09
N VAL A 129 1.73 -23.33 2.06
CA VAL A 129 2.37 -22.37 2.99
C VAL A 129 1.95 -22.72 4.41
N SER A 130 2.88 -23.30 5.17
CA SER A 130 2.66 -23.76 6.54
C SER A 130 2.22 -22.63 7.47
N GLN A 131 1.53 -23.00 8.56
CA GLN A 131 1.15 -22.05 9.60
C GLN A 131 2.37 -21.39 10.25
N ASP A 132 3.47 -22.13 10.47
CA ASP A 132 4.72 -21.57 11.00
C ASP A 132 5.28 -20.42 10.13
N THR A 133 5.09 -20.50 8.81
CA THR A 133 5.51 -19.44 7.88
C THR A 133 4.65 -18.20 8.05
N GLU A 134 3.34 -18.37 8.21
CA GLU A 134 2.41 -17.28 8.48
C GLU A 134 2.69 -16.61 9.84
N ASP A 135 2.89 -17.42 10.90
CA ASP A 135 3.30 -16.93 12.22
C ASP A 135 4.63 -16.15 12.16
N ALA A 136 5.60 -16.61 11.36
CA ALA A 136 6.86 -15.89 11.17
C ALA A 136 6.67 -14.52 10.48
N LEU A 137 5.77 -14.44 9.50
CA LEU A 137 5.45 -13.18 8.81
C LEU A 137 4.75 -12.19 9.73
N ILE A 138 3.82 -12.67 10.57
CA ILE A 138 3.14 -11.87 11.60
C ILE A 138 4.14 -11.39 12.65
N ALA A 139 5.05 -12.27 13.11
CA ALA A 139 6.11 -11.92 14.06
C ALA A 139 7.08 -10.86 13.49
N ALA A 140 7.23 -10.81 12.17
CA ALA A 140 7.99 -9.78 11.45
C ALA A 140 7.19 -8.49 11.16
N GLU A 141 6.07 -8.27 11.88
CA GLU A 141 5.21 -7.09 11.74
C GLU A 141 4.64 -6.90 10.32
N SER A 142 4.41 -8.01 9.60
CA SER A 142 3.71 -7.98 8.31
C SER A 142 2.21 -8.16 8.54
N ASP A 143 1.39 -7.42 7.81
CA ASP A 143 -0.04 -7.65 7.71
C ASP A 143 -0.27 -8.84 6.77
N VAL A 144 -0.69 -9.99 7.32
CA VAL A 144 -0.80 -11.23 6.56
C VAL A 144 -2.25 -11.58 6.29
N GLU A 145 -2.60 -11.75 5.02
CA GLU A 145 -3.92 -12.16 4.57
C GLU A 145 -3.81 -13.44 3.73
N ARG A 146 -4.33 -14.56 4.25
CA ARG A 146 -4.36 -15.82 3.51
C ARG A 146 -5.64 -15.95 2.70
N ILE A 147 -5.46 -16.24 1.42
CA ILE A 147 -6.52 -16.57 0.48
C ILE A 147 -6.40 -18.05 0.10
N GLN A 148 -7.45 -18.79 0.41
CA GLN A 148 -7.59 -20.21 0.14
C GLN A 148 -8.95 -20.49 -0.48
N GLY A 149 -9.08 -21.64 -1.15
CA GLY A 149 -10.30 -22.04 -1.85
C GLY A 149 -10.02 -22.43 -3.30
N ASN A 150 -11.06 -22.36 -4.14
CA ASN A 150 -10.90 -22.68 -5.54
C ASN A 150 -10.15 -21.56 -6.28
N ALA A 151 -9.55 -21.88 -7.44
CA ALA A 151 -8.67 -20.94 -8.12
C ALA A 151 -9.37 -19.69 -8.67
N ALA A 152 -10.69 -19.74 -8.89
CA ALA A 152 -11.46 -18.57 -9.27
C ALA A 152 -11.74 -17.66 -8.06
N GLU A 153 -12.06 -18.22 -6.89
CA GLU A 153 -12.19 -17.48 -5.63
C GLU A 153 -10.90 -16.77 -5.26
N VAL A 154 -9.76 -17.46 -5.39
CA VAL A 154 -8.44 -16.87 -5.14
C VAL A 154 -8.20 -15.67 -6.06
N ALA A 155 -8.51 -15.80 -7.35
CA ALA A 155 -8.32 -14.71 -8.30
C ALA A 155 -9.23 -13.52 -8.04
N ALA A 156 -10.49 -13.76 -7.69
CA ALA A 156 -11.43 -12.71 -7.33
C ALA A 156 -10.99 -11.96 -6.06
N ALA A 157 -10.60 -12.69 -5.02
CA ALA A 157 -10.14 -12.10 -3.77
C ALA A 157 -8.84 -11.29 -3.97
N LEU A 158 -7.87 -11.82 -4.73
CA LEU A 158 -6.66 -11.07 -5.06
C LEU A 158 -6.96 -9.80 -5.85
N ALA A 159 -7.85 -9.87 -6.84
CA ALA A 159 -8.27 -8.70 -7.61
C ALA A 159 -8.89 -7.63 -6.70
N GLN A 160 -9.70 -8.03 -5.72
CA GLN A 160 -10.34 -7.10 -4.78
C GLN A 160 -9.32 -6.44 -3.84
N ILE A 161 -8.30 -7.17 -3.37
CA ILE A 161 -7.23 -6.61 -2.52
C ILE A 161 -6.35 -5.63 -3.31
N LEU A 162 -6.07 -5.94 -4.58
CA LEU A 162 -5.28 -5.08 -5.45
C LEU A 162 -6.08 -3.90 -5.99
N ASN A 163 -7.40 -4.03 -6.11
CA ASN A 163 -8.31 -2.98 -6.56
C ASN A 163 -9.54 -2.83 -5.63
N PRO A 164 -9.43 -2.08 -4.52
CA PRO A 164 -10.55 -1.85 -3.62
C PRO A 164 -11.67 -0.94 -4.18
N GLY A 165 -11.59 -0.54 -5.47
CA GLY A 165 -12.44 0.49 -6.08
C GLY A 165 -13.45 0.02 -7.13
N GLU A 166 -13.48 -1.25 -7.54
CA GLU A 166 -14.48 -1.74 -8.50
C GLU A 166 -15.69 -2.36 -7.78
N PRO A 167 -16.89 -1.74 -7.85
CA PRO A 167 -18.12 -2.37 -7.39
C PRO A 167 -18.54 -3.46 -8.39
N MET A 168 -19.00 -4.60 -7.85
CA MET A 168 -19.64 -5.69 -8.59
C MET A 168 -20.97 -5.28 -9.22
#